data_AF-A0A0T6ZRW2-F1
#
_entry.id   AF-A0A0T6ZRW2-F1
#
_cell.length_a   1.000
_cell.length_b   1.000
_cell.length_c   1.000
_cell.angle_alpha   90.00
_cell.angle_beta   90.00
_cell.angle_gamma   90.00
#
_symmetry.space_group_name_H-M   'P 1'
#
loop_
_entity.id
_entity.type
_entity.pdbx_description
1 polymer ?
#
loop_
_entity_poly.entity_id
_entity_poly.type
_entity_poly.pdbx_seq_one_letter_code
_entity_poly.pdbx_strand_id
1 'polypeptide(L)'
;TTKNYARSVRAKLLNISKEENVFYQSILTRYFQERLLYRLSVSPYKERFILKGGALLYAHEHLKARPTLDIDFLGQQISRELDNIKETFRNLCDIECLEDGVVFEKDSISVEEITLKKEYNGVRVHVKVGLDTASQVISMDVGFGDIITPAPVDLSYPVLLDTLPEVDILAYSLETVVAEKYQAMIDHA
;
A
#
# COMPACT_ATOMS: atom_id res chain seq x y z
N THR A 1 -3.32 7.42 -24.94
CA THR A 1 -1.97 7.65 -24.38
C THR A 1 -2.09 7.73 -22.86
N THR A 2 -1.07 7.30 -22.11
CA THR A 2 -1.06 7.36 -20.63
C THR A 2 -1.33 8.77 -20.11
N LYS A 3 -0.85 9.80 -20.82
CA LYS A 3 -1.10 11.21 -20.49
C LYS A 3 -2.59 11.59 -20.47
N ASN A 4 -3.40 10.98 -21.35
CA ASN A 4 -4.84 11.23 -21.39
C ASN A 4 -5.54 10.53 -20.21
N TYR A 5 -5.16 9.28 -19.89
CA TYR A 5 -5.67 8.56 -18.73
C TYR A 5 -5.31 9.29 -17.43
N ALA A 6 -4.04 9.65 -17.25
CA ALA A 6 -3.56 10.35 -16.05
C ALA A 6 -4.32 11.64 -15.76
N ARG A 7 -4.56 12.47 -16.79
CA ARG A 7 -5.36 13.69 -16.65
C ARG A 7 -6.81 13.40 -16.27
N SER A 8 -7.42 12.39 -16.89
CA SER A 8 -8.81 11.99 -16.62
C SER A 8 -8.96 11.46 -15.19
N VAL A 9 -8.09 10.54 -14.78
CA VAL A 9 -8.03 9.98 -13.42
C VAL A 9 -7.85 11.11 -12.40
N ARG A 10 -6.88 12.00 -12.61
CA ARG A 10 -6.64 13.14 -11.71
C ARG A 10 -7.89 14.00 -11.52
N ALA A 11 -8.62 14.29 -12.60
CA ALA A 11 -9.87 15.05 -12.51
C ALA A 11 -10.96 14.30 -11.72
N LYS A 12 -11.10 12.98 -11.92
CA LYS A 12 -12.04 12.14 -11.16
C LYS A 12 -11.69 12.12 -9.67
N LEU A 13 -10.42 11.94 -9.31
CA LEU A 13 -9.95 11.98 -7.91
C LEU A 13 -10.21 13.34 -7.25
N LEU A 14 -10.07 14.44 -8.01
CA LEU A 14 -10.40 15.77 -7.51
C LEU A 14 -11.89 15.92 -7.23
N ASN A 15 -12.77 15.33 -8.07
CA ASN A 15 -14.20 15.34 -7.81
C ASN A 15 -14.55 14.52 -6.56
N ILE A 16 -13.99 13.31 -6.41
CA ILE A 16 -14.15 12.49 -5.20
C ILE A 16 -13.78 13.29 -3.94
N SER A 17 -12.64 14.00 -3.96
CA SER A 17 -12.22 14.81 -2.80
C SER A 17 -13.23 15.90 -2.41
N LYS A 18 -13.92 16.49 -3.41
CA LYS A 18 -14.94 17.53 -3.18
C LYS A 18 -16.26 16.94 -2.70
N GLU A 19 -16.68 15.83 -3.30
CA GLU A 19 -17.92 15.12 -2.97
C GLU A 19 -17.88 14.56 -1.54
N GLU A 20 -16.74 13.97 -1.18
CA GLU A 20 -16.53 13.35 0.13
C GLU A 20 -16.06 14.34 1.21
N ASN A 21 -15.80 15.60 0.84
CA ASN A 21 -15.23 16.63 1.72
C ASN A 21 -13.93 16.18 2.43
N VAL A 22 -13.04 15.52 1.68
CA VAL A 22 -11.74 15.02 2.14
C VAL A 22 -10.62 15.78 1.43
N PHE A 23 -9.48 15.98 2.10
CA PHE A 23 -8.31 16.60 1.47
C PHE A 23 -7.87 15.82 0.22
N TYR A 24 -7.73 16.52 -0.90
CA TYR A 24 -7.33 15.94 -2.18
C TYR A 24 -6.01 15.15 -2.11
N GLN A 25 -5.05 15.62 -1.30
CA GLN A 25 -3.79 14.92 -1.06
C GLN A 25 -4.02 13.51 -0.47
N SER A 26 -4.98 13.36 0.45
CA SER A 26 -5.31 12.07 1.05
C SER A 26 -5.92 11.12 0.03
N ILE A 27 -6.76 11.63 -0.89
CA ILE A 27 -7.29 10.82 -2.00
C ILE A 27 -6.17 10.38 -2.94
N LEU A 28 -5.22 11.26 -3.28
CA LEU A 28 -4.06 10.89 -4.10
C LEU A 28 -3.20 9.82 -3.45
N THR A 29 -2.88 9.96 -2.15
CA THR A 29 -2.07 8.97 -1.43
C THR A 29 -2.77 7.61 -1.41
N ARG A 30 -4.07 7.57 -1.13
CA ARG A 30 -4.88 6.33 -1.18
C ARG A 30 -4.87 5.71 -2.57
N TYR A 31 -5.05 6.53 -3.60
CA TYR A 31 -5.01 6.06 -4.99
C TYR A 31 -3.65 5.46 -5.34
N PHE A 32 -2.54 6.09 -4.95
CA PHE A 32 -1.21 5.51 -5.19
C PHE A 32 -0.99 4.19 -4.43
N GLN A 33 -1.45 4.09 -3.19
CA GLN A 33 -1.42 2.85 -2.41
C GLN A 33 -2.26 1.75 -3.07
N GLU A 34 -3.50 2.07 -3.47
CA GLU A 34 -4.40 1.17 -4.20
C GLU A 34 -3.76 0.66 -5.50
N ARG A 35 -3.14 1.55 -6.29
CA ARG A 35 -2.51 1.17 -7.56
C ARG A 35 -1.19 0.41 -7.37
N LEU A 36 -0.51 0.56 -6.24
CA LEU A 36 0.58 -0.32 -5.83
C LEU A 36 0.05 -1.72 -5.45
N LEU A 37 -1.04 -1.77 -4.68
CA LEU A 37 -1.69 -3.03 -4.29
C LEU A 37 -2.24 -3.80 -5.49
N TYR A 38 -2.77 -3.12 -6.51
CA TYR A 38 -3.12 -3.75 -7.78
C TYR A 38 -1.90 -4.45 -8.42
N ARG A 39 -0.74 -3.79 -8.43
CA ARG A 39 0.47 -4.39 -8.99
C ARG A 39 0.92 -5.59 -8.16
N LEU A 40 0.79 -5.52 -6.84
CA LEU A 40 1.01 -6.67 -5.95
C LEU A 40 0.05 -7.83 -6.26
N SER A 41 -1.25 -7.56 -6.44
CA SER A 41 -2.28 -8.60 -6.65
C SER A 41 -2.07 -9.40 -7.94
N VAL A 42 -1.51 -8.79 -8.98
CA VAL A 42 -1.23 -9.48 -10.26
C VAL A 42 0.22 -9.98 -10.37
N SER A 43 1.03 -9.79 -9.34
CA SER A 43 2.44 -10.18 -9.34
C SER A 43 2.68 -11.59 -8.79
N PRO A 44 3.85 -12.20 -9.08
CA PRO A 44 4.33 -13.40 -8.39
C PRO A 44 4.57 -13.23 -6.88
N TYR A 45 4.46 -11.99 -6.36
CA TYR A 45 4.70 -11.66 -4.95
C TYR A 45 3.40 -11.54 -4.15
N LYS A 46 2.21 -11.73 -4.76
CA LYS A 46 0.90 -11.62 -4.09
C LYS A 46 0.86 -12.36 -2.75
N GLU A 47 1.37 -13.59 -2.72
CA GLU A 47 1.37 -14.42 -1.51
C GLU A 47 2.54 -14.13 -0.56
N ARG A 48 3.49 -13.24 -0.93
CA ARG A 48 4.68 -12.94 -0.11
C ARG A 48 4.53 -11.70 0.76
N PHE A 49 3.53 -10.87 0.50
CA PHE A 49 3.24 -9.67 1.27
C PHE A 49 1.79 -9.69 1.75
N ILE A 50 1.61 -9.63 3.06
CA ILE A 50 0.30 -9.60 3.70
C ILE A 50 0.05 -8.20 4.22
N LEU A 51 -1.00 -7.54 3.74
CA LEU A 51 -1.37 -6.18 4.13
C LEU A 51 -1.75 -6.12 5.62
N LYS A 52 -1.27 -5.08 6.31
CA LYS A 52 -1.68 -4.77 7.68
C LYS A 52 -1.85 -3.27 7.90
N GLY A 53 -2.01 -2.88 9.16
CA GLY A 53 -1.94 -1.49 9.57
C GLY A 53 -3.09 -0.61 9.04
N GLY A 54 -2.79 0.66 8.75
CA GLY A 54 -3.80 1.67 8.43
C GLY A 54 -4.49 1.45 7.08
N ALA A 55 -3.76 0.95 6.09
CA ALA A 55 -4.32 0.65 4.78
C ALA A 55 -5.33 -0.50 4.84
N LEU A 56 -5.07 -1.53 5.66
CA LEU A 56 -6.07 -2.57 5.94
C LEU A 56 -7.33 -1.99 6.59
N LEU A 57 -7.21 -1.10 7.57
CA LEU A 57 -8.38 -0.47 8.19
C LEU A 57 -9.20 0.37 7.20
N TYR A 58 -8.56 1.00 6.21
CA TYR A 58 -9.27 1.66 5.12
C TYR A 58 -10.13 0.68 4.30
N ALA A 59 -9.68 -0.56 4.11
CA ALA A 59 -10.48 -1.55 3.39
C ALA A 59 -11.81 -1.87 4.09
N HIS A 60 -11.89 -1.72 5.41
CA HIS A 60 -13.09 -1.99 6.20
C HIS A 60 -13.92 -0.73 6.52
N GLU A 61 -13.28 0.41 6.75
CA GLU A 61 -13.95 1.64 7.20
C GLU A 61 -14.06 2.72 6.10
N HIS A 62 -13.46 2.48 4.93
CA HIS A 62 -13.37 3.44 3.84
C HIS A 62 -12.88 4.81 4.32
N LEU A 63 -13.51 5.90 3.88
CA LEU A 63 -13.10 7.27 4.20
C LEU A 63 -13.32 7.67 5.67
N LYS A 64 -13.91 6.80 6.50
CA LYS A 64 -13.95 6.98 7.95
C LYS A 64 -12.62 6.62 8.62
N ALA A 65 -11.81 5.77 7.97
CA ALA A 65 -10.49 5.43 8.45
C ALA A 65 -9.58 6.66 8.46
N ARG A 66 -8.76 6.79 9.52
CA ARG A 66 -7.72 7.81 9.59
C ARG A 66 -6.86 7.81 8.31
N PRO A 67 -6.55 8.97 7.71
CA PRO A 67 -5.57 9.04 6.65
C PRO A 67 -4.25 8.38 7.06
N THR A 68 -3.71 7.53 6.19
CA THR A 68 -2.43 6.85 6.40
C THR A 68 -1.50 7.19 5.26
N LEU A 69 -0.29 7.62 5.61
CA LEU A 69 0.72 8.01 4.63
C LEU A 69 1.49 6.79 4.12
N ASP A 70 1.74 5.85 5.03
CA ASP A 70 2.49 4.64 4.75
C ASP A 70 1.52 3.45 4.58
N ILE A 71 2.02 2.41 3.91
CA ILE A 71 1.37 1.11 3.78
C ILE A 71 2.25 0.04 4.41
N ASP A 72 1.65 -0.78 5.28
CA ASP A 72 2.36 -1.77 6.08
C ASP A 72 2.12 -3.18 5.55
N PHE A 73 3.19 -3.97 5.46
CA PHE A 73 3.14 -5.38 5.08
C PHE A 73 3.87 -6.26 6.10
N LEU A 74 3.39 -7.48 6.25
CA LEU A 74 4.21 -8.60 6.70
C LEU A 74 4.82 -9.29 5.48
N GLY A 75 6.15 -9.35 5.44
CA GLY A 75 6.88 -10.19 4.49
C GLY A 75 6.89 -11.65 4.94
N GLN A 76 6.46 -12.56 4.07
CA GLN A 76 6.55 -14.00 4.26
C GLN A 76 7.19 -14.69 3.05
N GLN A 77 7.97 -15.74 3.32
CA GLN A 77 8.65 -16.51 2.27
C GLN A 77 9.48 -15.62 1.30
N ILE A 78 10.04 -14.54 1.84
CA ILE A 78 10.85 -13.56 1.11
C ILE A 78 12.08 -13.18 1.94
N SER A 79 13.19 -12.87 1.28
CA SER A 79 14.41 -12.44 1.96
C SER A 79 14.19 -11.05 2.56
N ARG A 80 14.76 -10.83 3.76
CA ARG A 80 14.76 -9.53 4.43
C ARG A 80 15.92 -8.63 3.97
N GLU A 81 16.80 -9.13 3.10
CA GLU A 81 17.93 -8.36 2.60
C GLU A 81 17.45 -7.16 1.78
N LEU A 82 18.05 -6.00 2.03
CA LEU A 82 17.69 -4.73 1.39
C LEU A 82 17.66 -4.82 -0.14
N ASP A 83 18.67 -5.45 -0.75
CA ASP A 83 18.74 -5.62 -2.20
C ASP A 83 17.60 -6.50 -2.75
N ASN A 84 17.20 -7.54 -2.01
CA ASN A 84 16.09 -8.40 -2.41
C ASN A 84 14.74 -7.67 -2.36
N ILE A 85 14.51 -6.92 -1.28
CA ILE A 85 13.30 -6.09 -1.12
C ILE A 85 13.27 -5.00 -2.19
N LYS A 86 14.39 -4.30 -2.41
CA LYS A 86 14.52 -3.27 -3.44
C LYS A 86 14.17 -3.81 -4.82
N GLU A 87 14.74 -4.95 -5.21
CA GLU A 87 14.47 -5.56 -6.51
C GLU A 87 13.02 -6.03 -6.64
N THR A 88 12.45 -6.57 -5.56
CA THR A 88 11.03 -6.97 -5.52
C THR A 88 10.11 -5.77 -5.78
N PHE A 89 10.34 -4.64 -5.10
CA PHE A 89 9.53 -3.43 -5.34
C PHE A 89 9.81 -2.78 -6.69
N ARG A 90 11.02 -2.90 -7.26
CA ARG A 90 11.29 -2.50 -8.64
C ARG A 90 10.43 -3.30 -9.62
N ASN A 91 10.37 -4.62 -9.46
CA ASN A 91 9.56 -5.49 -10.30
C ASN A 91 8.06 -5.21 -10.15
N LEU A 92 7.57 -4.97 -8.92
CA LEU A 92 6.19 -4.54 -8.68
C LEU A 92 5.88 -3.23 -9.41
N CYS A 93 6.74 -2.23 -9.29
CA CYS A 93 6.56 -0.92 -9.92
C CYS A 93 6.66 -0.96 -11.45
N ASP A 94 7.27 -2.00 -12.03
CA ASP A 94 7.40 -2.20 -13.48
C ASP A 94 6.15 -2.80 -14.13
N ILE A 95 5.21 -3.33 -13.33
CA ILE A 95 3.94 -3.86 -13.83
C ILE A 95 3.10 -2.71 -14.39
N GLU A 96 2.79 -2.77 -15.67
CA GLU A 96 2.05 -1.73 -16.38
C GLU A 96 0.53 -1.82 -16.14
N CYS A 97 -0.10 -0.65 -16.01
CA CYS A 97 -1.55 -0.45 -16.13
C CYS A 97 -1.75 0.96 -16.69
N LEU A 98 -2.06 1.08 -17.97
CA LEU A 98 -2.10 2.39 -18.63
C LEU A 98 -3.33 3.19 -18.20
N GLU A 99 -4.41 2.49 -17.88
CA GLU A 99 -5.73 3.00 -17.53
C GLU A 99 -5.71 3.75 -16.20
N ASP A 100 -4.85 3.36 -15.27
CA ASP A 100 -4.73 4.00 -13.96
C ASP A 100 -3.93 5.32 -14.00
N GLY A 101 -3.20 5.56 -15.10
CA GLY A 101 -2.42 6.78 -15.32
C GLY A 101 -1.26 7.00 -14.34
N VAL A 102 -0.94 6.01 -13.50
CA VAL A 102 0.11 6.08 -12.48
C VAL A 102 1.45 5.69 -13.09
N VAL A 103 2.48 6.46 -12.75
CA VAL A 103 3.86 6.15 -13.10
C VAL A 103 4.67 6.04 -11.82
N PHE A 104 5.18 4.83 -11.54
CA PHE A 104 6.18 4.62 -10.50
C PHE A 104 7.58 4.82 -11.08
N GLU A 105 8.36 5.74 -10.51
CA GLU A 105 9.74 5.96 -10.92
C GLU A 105 10.63 4.87 -10.29
N LYS A 106 10.70 3.69 -10.90
CA LYS A 106 11.41 2.52 -10.34
C LYS A 106 12.88 2.77 -9.97
N ASP A 107 13.54 3.70 -10.67
CA ASP A 107 14.94 4.09 -10.39
C ASP A 107 15.07 5.04 -9.18
N SER A 108 13.97 5.59 -8.70
CA SER A 108 13.91 6.34 -7.44
C SER A 108 13.82 5.45 -6.20
N ILE A 109 13.68 4.12 -6.37
CA ILE A 109 13.46 3.22 -5.24
C ILE A 109 14.69 3.21 -4.32
N SER A 110 14.46 3.57 -3.07
CA SER A 110 15.42 3.45 -1.98
C SER A 110 14.85 2.56 -0.88
N VAL A 111 15.75 1.92 -0.14
CA VAL A 111 15.42 1.02 0.97
C VAL A 111 16.32 1.32 2.16
N GLU A 112 15.78 1.19 3.36
CA GLU A 112 16.51 1.36 4.61
C GLU A 112 16.00 0.36 5.65
N GLU A 113 16.88 -0.04 6.57
CA GLU A 113 16.47 -0.83 7.73
C GLU A 113 15.68 0.06 8.69
N ILE A 114 14.61 -0.49 9.24
CA ILE A 114 13.82 0.16 10.29
C ILE A 114 13.69 -0.79 11.48
N THR A 115 13.73 -0.25 12.69
CA THR A 115 13.43 -1.03 13.90
C THR A 115 11.94 -0.99 14.19
N LEU A 116 11.24 -2.08 13.90
CA LEU A 116 9.83 -2.24 14.21
C LEU A 116 9.70 -2.98 15.56
N LYS A 117 9.78 -2.21 16.66
CA LYS A 117 9.83 -2.72 18.05
C LYS A 117 11.04 -3.64 18.36
N LYS A 118 11.22 -3.92 19.66
CA LYS A 118 12.48 -4.33 20.33
C LYS A 118 13.22 -5.58 19.80
N GLU A 119 12.70 -6.35 18.84
CA GLU A 119 13.33 -7.63 18.43
C GLU A 119 13.38 -7.88 16.92
N TYR A 120 12.74 -7.08 16.06
CA TYR A 120 12.72 -7.34 14.61
C TYR A 120 13.09 -6.10 13.78
N ASN A 121 14.12 -6.25 12.95
CA ASN A 121 14.46 -5.29 11.91
C ASN A 121 13.52 -5.52 10.71
N GLY A 122 12.77 -4.49 10.35
CA GLY A 122 12.00 -4.41 9.11
C GLY A 122 12.75 -3.65 8.03
N VAL A 123 12.14 -3.53 6.85
CA VAL A 123 12.66 -2.75 5.73
C VAL A 123 11.63 -1.72 5.34
N ARG A 124 12.04 -0.45 5.27
CA ARG A 124 11.24 0.62 4.68
C ARG A 124 11.67 0.81 3.24
N VAL A 125 10.69 0.97 2.36
CA VAL A 125 10.87 1.22 0.94
C VAL A 125 10.24 2.56 0.60
N HIS A 126 10.94 3.38 -0.17
CA HIS A 126 10.40 4.61 -0.72
C HIS A 126 10.38 4.54 -2.24
N VAL A 127 9.32 5.06 -2.85
CA VAL A 127 9.24 5.21 -4.32
C VAL A 127 8.54 6.52 -4.67
N LYS A 128 9.10 7.24 -5.63
CA LYS A 128 8.44 8.39 -6.23
C LYS A 128 7.38 7.91 -7.23
N VAL A 129 6.19 8.46 -7.10
CA VAL A 129 5.02 8.12 -7.91
C VAL A 129 4.42 9.40 -8.50
N GLY A 130 3.90 9.30 -9.72
CA GLY A 130 3.33 10.41 -10.47
C GLY A 130 1.96 10.09 -11.06
N LEU A 131 1.13 11.13 -11.20
CA LEU A 131 -0.15 11.12 -11.92
C LEU A 131 -0.37 12.50 -12.56
N ASP A 132 -0.24 12.57 -13.89
CA ASP A 132 -0.29 13.82 -14.66
C ASP A 132 0.71 14.85 -14.09
N THR A 133 0.27 15.98 -13.53
CA THR A 133 1.19 16.95 -12.90
C THR A 133 1.34 16.76 -11.39
N ALA A 134 0.72 15.74 -10.79
CA ALA A 134 0.89 15.42 -9.37
C ALA A 134 2.05 14.43 -9.19
N SER A 135 2.83 14.59 -8.13
CA SER A 135 3.88 13.66 -7.74
C SER A 135 4.03 13.61 -6.23
N GLN A 136 4.32 12.43 -5.69
CA GLN A 136 4.53 12.17 -4.27
C GLN A 136 5.61 11.09 -4.10
N VAL A 137 6.19 11.00 -2.91
CA VAL A 137 6.91 9.80 -2.48
C VAL A 137 5.97 9.03 -1.56
N ILE A 138 5.75 7.75 -1.85
CA ILE A 138 5.04 6.84 -0.94
C ILE A 138 6.05 5.94 -0.25
N SER A 139 5.70 5.49 0.95
CA SER A 139 6.53 4.59 1.76
C SER A 139 5.79 3.29 2.04
N MET A 140 6.52 2.19 2.01
CA MET A 140 6.05 0.86 2.34
C MET A 140 6.93 0.28 3.44
N ASP A 141 6.33 -0.14 4.54
CA ASP A 141 7.04 -0.79 5.64
C ASP A 141 6.81 -2.30 5.59
N VAL A 142 7.90 -3.06 5.57
CA VAL A 142 7.87 -4.51 5.56
C VAL A 142 8.42 -5.03 6.88
N GLY A 143 7.52 -5.51 7.74
CA GLY A 143 7.85 -6.28 8.93
C GLY A 143 8.05 -7.76 8.63
N PHE A 144 8.66 -8.49 9.55
CA PHE A 144 8.93 -9.92 9.42
C PHE A 144 8.72 -10.62 10.77
N GLY A 145 8.22 -11.86 10.71
CA GLY A 145 8.13 -12.73 11.89
C GLY A 145 6.84 -12.62 12.71
N ASP A 146 5.91 -11.76 12.31
CA ASP A 146 4.60 -11.67 12.97
C ASP A 146 3.79 -12.97 12.80
N ILE A 147 3.03 -13.33 13.83
CA ILE A 147 2.11 -14.45 13.82
C ILE A 147 0.70 -13.92 13.58
N ILE A 148 0.05 -14.42 12.53
CA ILE A 148 -1.34 -14.07 12.21
C ILE A 148 -2.27 -15.14 12.77
N THR A 149 -3.25 -14.74 13.57
CA THR A 149 -4.26 -15.62 14.19
C THR A 149 -5.67 -15.09 13.90
N PRO A 150 -6.59 -15.89 13.34
CA PRO A 150 -6.47 -17.33 13.06
C PRO A 150 -5.62 -17.69 11.84
N ALA A 151 -5.65 -16.86 10.79
CA ALA A 151 -4.87 -17.02 9.56
C ALA A 151 -4.93 -15.69 8.76
N PRO A 152 -4.06 -15.51 7.74
CA PRO A 152 -4.27 -14.49 6.72
C PRO A 152 -5.61 -14.69 6.00
N VAL A 153 -6.19 -13.60 5.51
CA VAL A 153 -7.47 -13.62 4.78
C VAL A 153 -7.29 -13.00 3.40
N ASP A 154 -8.04 -13.49 2.42
CA ASP A 154 -8.20 -12.82 1.14
C ASP A 154 -8.97 -11.50 1.34
N LEU A 155 -8.48 -10.44 0.73
CA LEU A 155 -9.06 -9.11 0.79
C LEU A 155 -9.21 -8.54 -0.62
N SER A 156 -10.45 -8.30 -1.02
CA SER A 156 -10.78 -7.43 -2.15
C SER A 156 -10.69 -5.97 -1.68
N TYR A 157 -9.56 -5.33 -1.94
CA TYR A 157 -9.29 -3.97 -1.50
C TYR A 157 -10.15 -2.95 -2.28
N PRO A 158 -10.75 -1.94 -1.63
CA PRO A 158 -11.64 -1.00 -2.30
C PRO A 158 -10.92 -0.17 -3.36
N VAL A 159 -11.52 -0.09 -4.55
CA VAL A 159 -11.06 0.77 -5.64
C VAL A 159 -11.81 2.10 -5.66
N LEU A 160 -11.08 3.21 -5.81
CA LEU A 160 -11.68 4.55 -5.89
C LEU A 160 -12.39 4.81 -7.21
N LEU A 161 -11.95 4.15 -8.29
CA LEU A 161 -12.52 4.28 -9.62
C LEU A 161 -12.98 2.89 -10.11
N ASP A 162 -14.29 2.70 -10.16
CA ASP A 162 -14.98 1.46 -10.59
C ASP A 162 -14.58 0.95 -11.98
N THR A 163 -14.09 1.83 -12.86
CA THR A 163 -13.58 1.46 -14.19
C THR A 163 -12.22 0.75 -14.16
N LEU A 164 -11.54 0.67 -13.01
CA LEU A 164 -10.22 0.06 -12.88
C LEU A 164 -10.30 -1.40 -12.42
N PRO A 165 -9.27 -2.22 -12.71
CA PRO A 165 -9.23 -3.60 -12.24
C PRO A 165 -9.28 -3.71 -10.71
N GLU A 166 -9.93 -4.78 -10.25
CA GLU A 166 -10.02 -5.16 -8.83
C GLU A 166 -8.66 -5.50 -8.21
N VAL A 167 -8.60 -5.44 -6.87
CA VAL A 167 -7.36 -5.59 -6.11
C VAL A 167 -7.53 -6.70 -5.06
N ASP A 168 -7.14 -7.91 -5.42
CA ASP A 168 -7.19 -9.07 -4.52
C ASP A 168 -5.83 -9.39 -3.92
N ILE A 169 -5.69 -9.21 -2.61
CA ILE A 169 -4.44 -9.38 -1.86
C ILE A 169 -4.67 -10.20 -0.58
N LEU A 170 -3.59 -10.66 0.03
CA LEU A 170 -3.65 -11.21 1.39
C LEU A 170 -3.58 -10.07 2.41
N ALA A 171 -4.31 -10.20 3.50
CA ALA A 171 -4.31 -9.27 4.62
C ALA A 171 -4.33 -9.97 5.98
N TYR A 172 -4.04 -9.22 7.03
CA TYR A 172 -4.29 -9.66 8.40
C TYR A 172 -5.78 -9.88 8.62
N SER A 173 -6.12 -10.88 9.40
CA SER A 173 -7.45 -10.99 10.00
C SER A 173 -7.68 -9.84 10.98
N LEU A 174 -8.94 -9.42 11.12
CA LEU A 174 -9.31 -8.33 12.04
C LEU A 174 -8.94 -8.68 13.50
N GLU A 175 -9.01 -9.95 13.87
CA GLU A 175 -8.57 -10.47 15.17
C GLU A 175 -7.10 -10.17 15.42
N THR A 176 -6.23 -10.39 14.42
CA THR A 176 -4.80 -10.06 14.53
C THR A 176 -4.60 -8.55 14.63
N VAL A 177 -5.34 -7.76 13.86
CA VAL A 177 -5.28 -6.28 13.94
C VAL A 177 -5.65 -5.79 15.34
N VAL A 178 -6.74 -6.31 15.93
CA VAL A 178 -7.18 -5.96 17.29
C VAL A 178 -6.11 -6.35 18.31
N ALA A 179 -5.53 -7.55 18.21
CA ALA A 179 -4.48 -8.02 19.09
C ALA A 179 -3.23 -7.12 19.03
N GLU A 180 -2.74 -6.78 17.83
CA GLU A 180 -1.59 -5.89 17.65
C GLU A 180 -1.85 -4.49 18.21
N LYS A 181 -3.04 -3.92 17.95
CA LYS A 181 -3.41 -2.59 18.44
C LYS A 181 -3.52 -2.58 19.97
N TYR A 182 -4.10 -3.62 20.57
CA TYR A 182 -4.18 -3.76 22.02
C TYR A 182 -2.79 -3.86 22.66
N GLN A 183 -1.90 -4.69 22.11
CA GLN A 183 -0.51 -4.78 22.59
C GLN A 183 0.21 -3.44 22.46
N ALA A 184 0.05 -2.73 21.34
CA ALA A 184 0.65 -1.41 21.15
C ALA A 184 0.11 -0.39 22.17
N MET A 185 -1.18 -0.42 22.51
CA MET A 185 -1.73 0.43 23.57
C MET A 185 -1.06 0.17 24.92
N ILE A 186 -0.74 -1.08 25.25
CA ILE A 186 -0.05 -1.43 26.50
C ILE A 186 1.43 -1.01 26.46
N ASP A 187 2.13 -1.27 25.37
CA ASP A 187 3.56 -0.94 25.24
C ASP A 187 3.84 0.58 25.26
N HIS A 188 2.84 1.38 24.90
CA HIS A 188 2.91 2.84 24.81
C HIS A 188 2.11 3.57 25.90
N ALA A 189 1.52 2.85 26.85
CA ALA A 189 0.89 3.41 28.05
C ALA A 189 1.93 3.69 29.15
#